data_AF-A0A2V9J4B1-F1
#
_entry.id   AF-A0A2V9J4B1-F1
#
_cell.length_a   1.000
_cell.length_b   1.000
_cell.length_c   1.000
_cell.angle_alpha   90.00
_cell.angle_beta   90.00
_cell.angle_gamma   90.00
#
_symmetry.space_group_name_H-M   'P 1'
#
loop_
_entity.id
_entity.type
_entity.pdbx_description
1 polymer ?
#
loop_
_entity_poly.entity_id
_entity_poly.type
_entity_poly.pdbx_seq_one_letter_code
_entity_poly.pdbx_strand_id
1 'polypeptide(L)'
;GSPERVEGLSVLEGDGRVETSAGWLGYRTGDTWLIPPATRQYRLVPREPTRVLKFYVPDIERDFRYVLAKRRVSATAIKKICFD
;
A
#
# COMPACT_ATOMS: atom_id res chain seq x y z
N GLY A 1 3.34 -6.53 0.63
CA GLY A 1 3.80 -5.33 1.33
C GLY A 1 5.30 -5.19 1.13
N SER A 2 5.89 -4.07 1.54
CA SER A 2 7.35 -4.05 1.77
C SER A 2 7.62 -4.66 3.15
N PRO A 3 8.59 -5.58 3.30
CA PRO A 3 8.89 -6.20 4.59
C PRO A 3 9.42 -5.21 5.62
N GLU A 4 9.87 -4.02 5.20
CA GLU A 4 10.49 -3.04 6.09
C GLU A 4 9.55 -1.91 6.51
N ARG A 5 8.30 -1.89 6.03
CA ARG A 5 7.35 -0.82 6.35
C ARG A 5 6.05 -1.32 6.94
N VAL A 6 5.52 -0.51 7.85
CA VAL A 6 4.12 -0.59 8.27
C VAL A 6 3.26 -0.05 7.13
N GLU A 7 2.16 -0.73 6.82
CA GLU A 7 1.13 -0.22 5.91
C GLU A 7 -0.22 -0.18 6.65
N GLY A 8 -1.03 0.83 6.38
CA GLY A 8 -2.41 0.94 6.85
C GLY A 8 -3.39 0.77 5.70
N LEU A 9 -4.48 0.04 5.91
CA LEU A 9 -5.60 -0.05 4.97
C LEU A 9 -6.91 0.28 5.68
N SER A 10 -7.55 1.38 5.31
CA SER A 10 -8.92 1.69 5.76
C SER A 10 -9.90 1.32 4.67
N VAL A 11 -10.89 0.49 4.99
CA VAL A 11 -11.92 0.04 4.06
C VAL A 11 -13.00 1.10 3.97
N LEU A 12 -13.08 1.79 2.83
CA LEU A 12 -14.08 2.81 2.56
C LEU A 12 -15.41 2.19 2.15
N GLU A 13 -15.36 1.14 1.34
CA GLU A 13 -16.53 0.44 0.79
C GLU A 13 -16.16 -1.03 0.55
N GLY A 14 -17.13 -1.93 0.71
CA GLY A 14 -17.03 -3.35 0.39
C GLY A 14 -16.81 -4.26 1.61
N ASP A 15 -16.97 -5.57 1.38
CA ASP A 15 -16.56 -6.64 2.30
C ASP A 15 -15.67 -7.70 1.62
N GLY A 16 -14.95 -8.44 2.44
CA GLY A 16 -14.06 -9.49 1.96
C GLY A 16 -13.16 -10.04 3.05
N ARG A 17 -11.98 -10.49 2.67
CA ARG A 17 -10.96 -10.96 3.62
C ARG A 17 -9.55 -10.57 3.20
N VAL A 18 -8.70 -10.40 4.20
CA VAL A 18 -7.25 -10.32 4.03
C VAL A 18 -6.67 -11.70 4.31
N GLU A 19 -5.87 -12.22 3.40
CA GLU A 19 -5.19 -13.50 3.52
C GLU A 19 -3.69 -13.30 3.70
N THR A 20 -3.10 -14.07 4.61
CA THR A 20 -1.66 -14.11 4.91
C THR A 20 -1.21 -15.57 5.03
N SER A 21 0.08 -15.81 5.24
CA SER A 21 0.59 -17.16 5.55
C SER A 21 0.05 -17.74 6.85
N ALA A 22 -0.46 -16.91 7.76
CA ALA A 22 -1.02 -17.34 9.04
C ALA A 22 -2.53 -17.66 8.97
N GLY A 23 -3.18 -17.44 7.83
CA GLY A 23 -4.62 -17.61 7.65
C GLY A 23 -5.29 -16.35 7.11
N TRP A 24 -6.58 -16.19 7.39
CA TRP A 24 -7.38 -15.08 6.89
C TRP A 24 -8.19 -14.42 7.99
N LEU A 25 -8.48 -13.14 7.80
CA LEU A 25 -9.39 -12.38 8.65
C LEU A 25 -10.33 -11.56 7.75
N GLY A 26 -11.62 -11.51 8.10
CA GLY A 26 -12.65 -10.82 7.33
C GLY A 26 -12.61 -9.31 7.57
N TYR A 27 -12.87 -8.52 6.54
CA TYR A 27 -13.02 -7.06 6.62
C TYR A 27 -14.37 -6.60 6.09
N ARG A 28 -14.80 -5.42 6.53
CA ARG A 28 -15.96 -4.68 6.01
C ARG A 28 -15.70 -3.17 6.01
N THR A 29 -16.57 -2.41 5.36
CA THR A 29 -16.61 -0.94 5.44
C THR A 29 -16.47 -0.43 6.87
N GLY A 30 -15.57 0.54 7.07
CA GLY A 30 -15.25 1.14 8.37
C GLY A 30 -14.11 0.45 9.10
N ASP A 31 -13.71 -0.76 8.72
CA ASP A 31 -12.55 -1.42 9.31
C ASP A 31 -11.25 -0.72 8.89
N THR A 32 -10.30 -0.66 9.82
CA THR A 32 -8.92 -0.24 9.53
C THR A 32 -7.95 -1.31 9.98
N TRP A 33 -7.05 -1.65 9.06
CA TRP A 33 -6.09 -2.72 9.20
C TRP A 33 -4.68 -2.14 9.27
N LEU A 34 -3.97 -2.53 10.31
CA LEU A 34 -2.53 -2.32 10.39
C LEU A 34 -1.82 -3.56 9.86
N ILE A 35 -0.96 -3.38 8.87
CA ILE A 35 -0.11 -4.41 8.29
C ILE A 35 1.28 -4.21 8.87
N PRO A 36 1.71 -5.08 9.81
CA PRO A 36 3.00 -4.94 10.45
C PRO A 36 4.15 -5.12 9.45
N PRO A 37 5.34 -4.54 9.74
CA PRO A 37 6.57 -4.91 9.05
C PRO A 37 6.80 -6.42 9.22
N ALA A 38 7.56 -7.01 8.31
CA ALA A 38 7.74 -8.46 8.14
C ALA A 38 6.53 -9.25 7.59
N THR A 39 5.36 -8.63 7.41
CA THR A 39 4.26 -9.23 6.62
C THR A 39 4.63 -9.23 5.14
N ARG A 40 5.47 -10.20 4.72
CA ARG A 40 6.05 -10.26 3.37
C ARG A 40 4.97 -10.24 2.29
N GLN A 41 3.91 -11.03 2.49
CA GLN A 41 2.82 -11.17 1.52
C GLN A 41 1.48 -11.19 2.25
N TYR A 42 0.58 -10.33 1.79
CA TYR A 42 -0.83 -10.38 2.11
C TYR A 42 -1.62 -10.17 0.82
N ARG A 43 -2.83 -10.72 0.77
CA ARG A 43 -3.73 -10.60 -0.39
C ARG A 43 -5.09 -10.10 0.08
N LEU A 44 -5.60 -9.07 -0.59
CA LEU A 44 -7.01 -8.69 -0.46
C LEU A 44 -7.84 -9.61 -1.35
N VAL A 45 -8.87 -10.23 -0.79
CA VAL A 45 -9.84 -11.05 -1.52
C VAL A 45 -11.23 -10.44 -1.29
N PRO A 46 -11.62 -9.47 -2.14
CA PRO A 46 -12.94 -8.85 -2.10
C PRO A 46 -14.05 -9.85 -2.44
N ARG A 47 -15.18 -9.79 -1.74
CA ARG A 47 -16.42 -10.47 -2.14
C ARG A 47 -17.27 -9.61 -3.07
N GLU A 48 -17.18 -8.30 -2.89
CA GLU A 48 -17.78 -7.26 -3.73
C GLU A 48 -16.74 -6.17 -4.05
N PRO A 49 -16.99 -5.26 -5.00
CA PRO A 49 -16.06 -4.16 -5.29
C PRO A 49 -15.65 -3.43 -4.01
N THR A 50 -14.35 -3.48 -3.69
CA THR A 50 -13.80 -2.90 -2.47
C THR A 50 -13.00 -1.65 -2.79
N ARG A 51 -13.21 -0.58 -2.03
CA ARG A 51 -12.39 0.63 -2.04
C ARG A 51 -11.64 0.76 -0.72
N VAL A 52 -10.33 1.00 -0.81
CA VAL A 52 -9.46 1.18 0.36
C VAL A 52 -8.66 2.47 0.25
N LEU A 53 -8.42 3.12 1.39
CA LEU A 53 -7.33 4.07 1.55
C LEU A 53 -6.09 3.32 2.03
N LYS A 54 -4.99 3.45 1.28
CA LYS A 54 -3.71 2.87 1.66
C LYS A 54 -2.78 3.95 2.21
N PHE A 55 -2.34 3.77 3.44
CA PHE A 55 -1.36 4.60 4.10
C PHE A 55 -0.04 3.83 4.18
N TYR A 56 1.07 4.48 3.84
CA TYR A 56 2.39 3.92 4.02
C TYR A 56 3.42 5.04 4.02
N VAL A 57 4.56 4.79 4.67
CA VAL A 57 5.73 5.66 4.53
C VAL A 57 6.46 5.23 3.25
N PRO A 58 6.58 6.12 2.26
CA PRO A 58 7.24 5.77 1.00
C PRO A 58 8.76 5.76 1.13
N ASP A 59 9.39 4.89 0.35
CA ASP A 59 10.80 5.02 0.01
C ASP A 59 10.90 6.00 -1.16
N ILE A 60 11.39 7.22 -0.92
CA ILE A 60 11.44 8.26 -1.95
C ILE A 60 12.29 7.85 -3.16
N GLU A 61 13.36 7.07 -2.95
CA GLU A 61 14.19 6.58 -4.05
C GLU A 61 13.45 5.54 -4.88
N ARG A 62 12.91 4.50 -4.22
CA ARG A 62 12.32 3.35 -4.92
C ARG A 62 10.90 3.60 -5.40
N ASP A 63 10.05 4.22 -4.58
CA ASP A 63 8.62 4.41 -4.86
C ASP A 63 8.39 5.63 -5.77
N PHE A 64 9.30 6.63 -5.75
CA PHE A 64 9.15 7.86 -6.54
C PHE A 64 10.27 8.11 -7.55
N ARG A 65 11.50 8.41 -7.12
CA ARG A 65 12.59 8.87 -8.03
C ARG A 65 12.84 7.87 -9.15
N TYR A 66 13.01 6.59 -8.81
CA TYR A 66 13.21 5.52 -9.79
C TYR A 66 12.00 5.36 -10.74
N VAL A 67 10.77 5.36 -10.20
CA VAL A 67 9.55 5.17 -10.99
C VAL A 67 9.31 6.33 -11.95
N LEU A 68 9.48 7.57 -11.48
CA LEU A 68 9.31 8.78 -12.29
C LEU A 68 10.38 8.87 -13.38
N ALA A 69 11.64 8.56 -13.05
CA ALA A 69 12.73 8.50 -14.03
C ALA A 69 12.46 7.44 -15.11
N LYS A 70 11.99 6.25 -14.72
CA LYS A 70 11.57 5.18 -15.65
C LYS A 70 10.44 5.63 -16.59
N ARG A 71 9.57 6.53 -16.12
CA ARG A 71 8.50 7.17 -16.91
C ARG A 71 8.97 8.39 -17.71
N ARG A 72 10.29 8.63 -17.77
CA ARG A 72 10.93 9.75 -18.50
C ARG A 72 10.52 11.13 -18.01
N VAL A 73 10.12 11.26 -16.74
CA VAL A 73 9.94 12.57 -16.12
C VAL A 73 11.33 13.23 -15.97
N SER A 74 11.44 14.51 -16.29
CA SER A 74 12.74 15.20 -16.25
C SER A 74 13.29 15.26 -14.83
N ALA A 75 14.61 15.18 -14.68
CA ALA A 75 15.27 15.28 -13.38
C ALA A 75 14.88 16.57 -12.63
N THR A 76 14.75 17.68 -13.35
CA THR A 76 14.30 18.97 -12.79
C THR A 76 12.88 18.90 -12.23
N ALA A 77 11.96 18.21 -12.90
CA ALA A 77 10.59 18.04 -12.40
C ALA A 77 10.55 17.08 -11.20
N ILE A 78 11.35 16.01 -11.22
CA ILE A 78 11.46 15.07 -10.09
C ILE A 78 11.96 15.79 -8.83
N LYS A 79 12.99 16.64 -8.95
CA LYS A 79 13.52 17.43 -7.82
C LYS A 79 12.49 18.38 -7.18
N LYS A 80 11.44 18.78 -7.90
CA LYS A 80 10.34 19.60 -7.35
C LYS A 80 9.32 18.80 -6.55
N ILE A 81 9.36 17.47 -6.63
CA ILE A 81 8.40 16.56 -5.99
C ILE A 81 9.10 15.77 -4.88
N CYS A 82 10.31 15.29 -5.16
CA CYS A 82 11.14 14.49 -4.26
C CYS A 82 12.26 15.36 -3.66
N PHE A 83 11.91 16.15 -2.65
CA PHE A 83 12.87 16.94 -1.88
C PHE A 83 13.78 16.04 -1.05
N ASP A 84 14.99 16.53 -0.74
CA ASP A 84 15.93 15.87 0.16
C ASP A 84 15.60 16.12 1.63
#